data_AF-A0A955BJ48-F1
#
_entry.id   AF-A0A955BJ48-F1
#
_cell.length_a   1.000
_cell.length_b   1.000
_cell.length_c   1.000
_cell.angle_alpha   90.00
_cell.angle_beta   90.00
_cell.angle_gamma   90.00
#
_symmetry.space_group_name_H-M   'P 1'
#
loop_
_entity.id
_entity.type
_entity.pdbx_description
1 polymer ?
#
loop_
_entity_poly.entity_id
_entity_poly.type
_entity_poly.pdbx_seq_one_letter_code
_entity_poly.pdbx_strand_id
1 'polypeptide(L)'
;KGVNPDEVVAVGAAIQGSVLAGDRKDVLLLDVTPLTLGIETEGGVMTALVERNTTIPVEKKNTFSTAADGQTAVTVKVFQGERKMAHHNRL
;
A
#
# COMPACT_ATOMS: atom_id res chain seq x y z
N LYS A 1 -7.16 -2.96 -32.81
CA LYS A 1 -6.02 -3.90 -32.88
C LYS A 1 -5.69 -4.32 -31.46
N GLY A 2 -5.85 -5.60 -31.11
CA GLY A 2 -5.56 -6.12 -29.77
C GLY A 2 -4.07 -6.38 -29.57
N VAL A 3 -3.64 -6.39 -28.32
CA VAL A 3 -2.29 -6.82 -27.90
C VAL A 3 -2.36 -8.32 -27.58
N ASN A 4 -1.31 -9.08 -27.92
CA ASN A 4 -1.23 -10.51 -27.61
C ASN A 4 -1.30 -10.71 -26.07
N PRO A 5 -2.30 -11.43 -25.52
CA PRO A 5 -2.43 -11.63 -24.08
C PRO A 5 -1.23 -12.37 -23.46
N ASP A 6 -0.51 -13.16 -24.25
CA ASP A 6 0.63 -13.95 -23.76
C ASP A 6 1.90 -13.09 -23.58
N GLU A 7 2.00 -11.97 -24.32
CA GLU A 7 3.21 -11.14 -24.38
C GLU A 7 3.01 -9.74 -23.78
N VAL A 8 1.76 -9.30 -23.62
CA VAL A 8 1.42 -7.92 -23.22
C VAL A 8 2.08 -7.50 -21.90
N VAL A 9 2.21 -8.42 -20.94
CA VAL A 9 2.84 -8.14 -19.64
C VAL A 9 4.35 -7.89 -19.81
N ALA A 10 5.04 -8.72 -20.59
CA ALA A 10 6.47 -8.57 -20.84
C ALA A 10 6.78 -7.28 -21.62
N VAL A 11 5.95 -6.97 -22.62
CA VAL A 11 6.07 -5.72 -23.40
C VAL A 11 5.84 -4.49 -22.51
N GLY A 12 4.81 -4.52 -21.64
CA GLY A 12 4.54 -3.44 -20.69
C GLY A 12 5.70 -3.20 -19.71
N ALA A 13 6.29 -4.28 -19.18
CA ALA A 13 7.45 -4.19 -18.30
C ALA A 13 8.68 -3.59 -19.00
N ALA A 14 8.94 -3.97 -20.26
CA ALA A 14 10.04 -3.41 -21.04
C ALA A 14 9.87 -1.91 -21.29
N ILE A 15 8.64 -1.47 -21.59
CA ILE A 15 8.31 -0.04 -21.74
C ILE A 15 8.58 0.70 -20.43
N GLN A 16 8.16 0.16 -19.29
CA GLN A 16 8.41 0.76 -17.98
C GLN A 16 9.91 0.88 -17.68
N GLY A 17 10.70 -0.14 -18.04
CA GLY A 17 12.16 -0.10 -17.92
C GLY A 17 12.80 1.03 -18.74
N SER A 18 12.35 1.24 -19.98
CA SER A 18 12.81 2.33 -20.84
C SER A 18 12.46 3.72 -20.30
N VAL A 19 11.28 3.87 -19.68
CA VAL A 19 10.90 5.13 -19.00
C VAL A 19 11.83 5.42 -17.82
N LEU A 20 12.12 4.41 -16.99
CA LEU A 20 13.03 4.54 -15.84
C LEU A 20 14.49 4.80 -16.27
N ALA A 21 14.93 4.29 -17.43
CA ALA A 21 16.24 4.55 -18.01
C ALA A 21 16.38 5.98 -18.59
N GLY A 22 15.26 6.71 -18.74
CA GLY A 22 15.25 8.07 -19.25
C GLY A 22 15.15 8.19 -20.78
N ASP A 23 15.01 7.06 -21.49
CA ASP A 23 14.87 7.01 -22.95
C ASP A 23 13.50 7.53 -23.44
N ARG A 24 12.51 7.58 -22.55
CA ARG A 24 11.14 8.00 -22.86
C ARG A 24 10.57 8.89 -21.75
N LYS A 25 10.22 10.14 -22.09
CA LYS A 25 9.80 11.16 -21.12
C LYS A 25 8.30 11.49 -21.14
N ASP A 26 7.54 10.97 -22.10
CA ASP A 26 6.13 11.35 -22.31
C ASP A 26 5.13 10.39 -21.64
N VAL A 27 5.56 9.63 -20.62
CA VAL A 27 4.71 8.67 -19.91
C VAL A 27 4.54 9.11 -18.46
N LEU A 28 3.31 9.46 -18.09
CA LEU A 28 2.91 9.61 -16.69
C LEU A 28 2.30 8.29 -16.22
N LEU A 29 2.98 7.60 -15.31
CA LEU A 29 2.45 6.40 -14.66
C LEU A 29 1.90 6.78 -13.28
N LEU A 30 0.59 6.63 -13.11
CA LEU A 30 -0.08 6.77 -11.82
C LEU A 30 -0.46 5.38 -11.34
N ASP A 31 0.25 4.90 -10.33
CA ASP A 31 -0.07 3.63 -9.68
C ASP A 31 -0.86 3.88 -8.39
N VAL A 32 -1.56 2.86 -7.89
CA VAL A 32 -2.43 2.94 -6.72
C VAL A 32 -2.23 1.76 -5.78
N THR A 33 -2.48 1.96 -4.48
CA THR A 33 -2.46 0.87 -3.50
C THR A 33 -3.59 -0.14 -3.79
N PRO A 34 -3.32 -1.47 -3.83
CA PRO A 34 -4.35 -2.45 -4.15
C PRO A 34 -5.32 -2.71 -2.98
N LEU A 35 -4.83 -2.57 -1.75
CA LEU A 35 -5.55 -2.81 -0.50
C LEU A 35 -5.16 -1.75 0.53
N THR A 36 -6.04 -1.56 1.51
CA THR A 36 -5.84 -0.67 2.64
C THR A 36 -4.68 -1.17 3.51
N LEU A 37 -3.79 -0.25 3.88
CA LEU A 37 -2.70 -0.44 4.82
C LEU A 37 -3.03 0.27 6.13
N GLY A 38 -2.70 -0.35 7.24
CA GLY A 38 -2.99 0.19 8.56
C GLY A 38 -2.29 -0.58 9.66
N ILE A 39 -2.58 -0.22 10.90
CA ILE A 39 -1.96 -0.81 12.08
C ILE A 39 -3.00 -1.36 13.05
N GLU A 40 -2.57 -2.35 13.84
CA GLU A 40 -3.38 -2.85 14.97
C GLU A 40 -3.37 -1.82 16.12
N THR A 41 -4.55 -1.43 16.57
CA THR A 41 -4.76 -0.58 17.75
C THR A 41 -5.43 -1.36 18.88
N GLU A 42 -5.69 -0.68 20.00
CA GLU A 42 -6.34 -1.28 21.18
C GLU A 42 -7.61 -2.04 20.79
N GLY A 43 -7.80 -3.23 21.38
CA GLY A 43 -8.91 -4.12 21.06
C GLY A 43 -8.73 -4.96 19.79
N GLY A 44 -7.54 -4.95 19.16
CA GLY A 44 -7.26 -5.74 17.96
C GLY A 44 -7.93 -5.20 16.70
N VAL A 45 -8.27 -3.91 16.71
CA VAL A 45 -8.94 -3.22 15.62
C VAL A 45 -7.92 -2.77 14.57
N MET A 46 -8.29 -2.90 13.30
CA MET A 46 -7.50 -2.38 12.19
C MET A 46 -7.77 -0.88 12.01
N THR A 47 -6.77 -0.04 12.26
CA THR A 47 -6.85 1.40 11.99
C THR A 47 -6.15 1.69 10.66
N ALA A 48 -6.94 2.06 9.64
CA ALA A 48 -6.43 2.39 8.32
C ALA A 48 -5.58 3.67 8.35
N LEU A 49 -4.45 3.63 7.63
CA LEU A 49 -3.55 4.77 7.43
C LEU A 49 -3.51 5.18 5.96
N VAL A 50 -3.45 4.19 5.05
CA VAL A 50 -3.49 4.40 3.60
C VAL A 50 -4.62 3.55 3.05
N GLU A 51 -5.69 4.19 2.62
CA GLU A 51 -6.85 3.52 2.02
C GLU A 51 -6.48 2.85 0.70
N ARG A 52 -7.22 1.80 0.33
CA ARG A 52 -7.12 1.20 -1.01
C ARG A 52 -7.37 2.23 -2.11
N ASN A 53 -6.79 1.99 -3.27
CA ASN A 53 -6.82 2.86 -4.45
C ASN A 53 -6.21 4.25 -4.21
N THR A 54 -5.40 4.44 -3.19
CA THR A 54 -4.66 5.70 -2.99
C THR A 54 -3.51 5.75 -3.98
N THR A 55 -3.40 6.84 -4.76
CA THR A 55 -2.30 7.06 -5.70
C THR A 55 -0.95 7.09 -4.99
N ILE A 56 0.03 6.38 -5.52
CA ILE A 56 1.41 6.37 -5.03
C ILE A 56 2.33 7.21 -5.95
N PRO A 57 3.35 7.89 -5.41
CA PRO A 57 3.81 7.88 -4.01
C PRO A 57 2.94 8.71 -3.05
N VAL A 58 2.78 8.24 -1.80
CA VAL A 58 2.01 8.94 -0.75
C VAL A 58 2.66 8.75 0.63
N GLU A 59 2.50 9.75 1.50
CA GLU A 59 2.89 9.71 2.91
C GLU A 59 1.68 10.06 3.79
N LYS A 60 1.44 9.28 4.86
CA LYS A 60 0.35 9.49 5.83
C LYS A 60 0.92 9.44 7.24
N LYS A 61 0.49 10.38 8.08
CA LYS A 61 0.98 10.54 9.46
C LYS A 61 -0.19 10.64 10.42
N ASN A 62 -0.17 9.78 11.44
CA ASN A 62 -1.14 9.78 12.52
C ASN A 62 -0.39 9.61 13.85
N THR A 63 -0.81 10.36 14.86
CA THR A 63 -0.25 10.28 16.22
C THR A 63 -1.08 9.27 17.02
N PHE A 64 -0.41 8.31 17.67
CA PHE A 64 -1.01 7.31 18.53
C PHE A 64 -0.49 7.46 19.97
N SER A 65 -1.24 6.92 20.93
CA SER A 65 -0.88 6.90 22.36
C SER A 65 -0.95 5.47 22.90
N THR A 66 -0.40 5.27 24.10
CA THR A 66 -0.50 4.01 24.85
C THR A 66 -1.93 3.70 25.25
N ALA A 67 -2.25 2.40 25.32
CA ALA A 67 -3.57 1.91 25.69
C ALA A 67 -3.76 1.78 27.21
N ALA A 68 -2.66 1.73 27.98
CA ALA A 68 -2.71 1.58 29.43
C ALA A 68 -1.69 2.48 30.16
N ASP A 69 -2.02 2.86 31.39
CA ASP A 69 -1.14 3.63 32.27
C ASP A 69 0.12 2.83 32.62
N GLY A 70 1.28 3.50 32.58
CA GLY A 70 2.57 2.87 32.85
C GLY A 70 3.08 1.94 31.73
N GLN A 71 2.44 1.92 30.56
CA GLN A 71 2.92 1.18 29.40
C GLN A 71 4.26 1.75 28.90
N THR A 72 5.34 0.97 29.03
CA THR A 72 6.72 1.40 28.72
C THR A 72 7.11 1.23 27.25
N ALA A 73 6.37 0.43 26.48
CA ALA A 73 6.67 0.16 25.08
C ALA A 73 5.39 -0.02 24.25
N VAL A 74 5.48 0.31 22.96
CA VAL A 74 4.43 0.09 21.96
C VAL A 74 4.94 -0.86 20.88
N THR A 75 4.11 -1.82 20.48
CA THR A 75 4.40 -2.70 19.35
C THR A 75 3.51 -2.28 18.19
N VAL A 76 4.12 -1.84 17.08
CA VAL A 76 3.40 -1.45 15.87
C VAL A 76 3.37 -2.64 14.92
N LYS A 77 2.21 -3.25 14.75
CA LYS A 77 1.98 -4.29 13.75
C LYS A 77 1.26 -3.69 12.55
N VAL A 78 1.85 -3.83 11.37
CA VAL A 78 1.29 -3.33 10.12
C VAL A 78 0.51 -4.46 9.46
N PHE A 79 -0.67 -4.16 8.93
CA PHE A 79 -1.51 -5.12 8.22
C PHE A 79 -1.96 -4.55 6.87
N GLN A 80 -2.35 -5.44 5.97
CA GLN A 80 -2.97 -5.14 4.69
C GLN A 80 -4.30 -5.89 4.54
N GLY A 81 -5.38 -5.16 4.29
CA GLY A 81 -6.71 -5.72 4.03
C GLY A 81 -7.86 -4.81 4.45
N GLU A 82 -9.09 -5.26 4.14
CA GLU A 82 -10.33 -4.47 4.28
C GLU A 82 -11.20 -4.90 5.48
N ARG A 83 -10.72 -5.81 6.32
CA ARG A 83 -11.48 -6.29 7.48
C ARG A 83 -11.27 -5.36 8.67
N LYS A 84 -12.31 -5.18 9.50
CA LYS A 84 -12.27 -4.30 10.67
C LYS A 84 -11.36 -4.80 11.80
N MET A 85 -11.18 -6.10 11.93
CA MET A 85 -10.29 -6.71 12.93
C MET A 85 -8.93 -7.02 12.31
N ALA A 86 -7.85 -6.66 12.98
CA ALA A 86 -6.48 -6.78 12.46
C ALA A 86 -6.12 -8.24 12.10
N HIS A 87 -6.45 -9.19 12.97
CA HIS A 87 -6.15 -10.62 12.77
C HIS A 87 -6.87 -11.28 11.57
N HIS A 88 -7.89 -10.63 11.00
CA HIS A 88 -8.55 -11.09 9.76
C HIS A 88 -7.91 -10.53 8.49
N ASN A 89 -6.91 -9.66 8.63
CA ASN A 89 -6.12 -9.10 7.54
C ASN A 89 -4.74 -9.76 7.50
N ARG A 90 -4.04 -9.58 6.38
CA ARG A 90 -2.68 -10.09 6.21
C ARG A 90 -1.71 -9.19 6.99
N LEU A 91 -0.95 -9.78 7.91
CA LEU A 91 0.21 -9.13 8.54
C LEU A 91 1.33 -8.91 7.50
#